data_AF-A0A946PY89-F1
#
_entry.id   AF-A0A946PY89-F1
#
_cell.length_a   1.000
_cell.length_b   1.000
_cell.length_c   1.000
_cell.angle_alpha   90.00
_cell.angle_beta   90.00
_cell.angle_gamma   90.00
#
_symmetry.space_group_name_H-M   'P 1'
#
loop_
_entity.id
_entity.type
_entity.pdbx_description
1 polymer ?
#
loop_
_entity_poly.entity_id
_entity_poly.type
_entity_poly.pdbx_seq_one_letter_code
_entity_poly.pdbx_strand_id
1 'polypeptide(L)'
;MSEKVKKAIDLKKGLALWVEAHTDISTFSKVMNYTYQHAWSLVRSKTPITDGVVGRFVLGYGIDALSEWFSVAQDCSSKSNK
;
A
#
# COMPACT_ATOMS: atom_id res chain seq x y z
N MET A 1 -27.13 -20.98 2.77
CA MET A 1 -26.56 -20.00 1.82
C MET A 1 -25.36 -19.36 2.50
N SER A 2 -24.12 -19.72 2.12
CA SER A 2 -22.92 -19.15 2.76
C SER A 2 -22.74 -17.69 2.36
N GLU A 3 -22.82 -16.80 3.34
CA GLU A 3 -22.32 -15.43 3.25
C GLU A 3 -20.85 -15.47 2.82
N LYS A 4 -20.58 -15.15 1.55
CA LYS A 4 -19.23 -14.77 1.13
C LYS A 4 -18.94 -13.44 1.80
N VAL A 5 -18.34 -13.49 2.99
CA VAL A 5 -17.76 -12.31 3.65
C VAL A 5 -16.87 -11.62 2.61
N LYS A 6 -17.28 -10.45 2.13
CA LYS A 6 -16.47 -9.62 1.24
C LYS A 6 -15.20 -9.28 2.02
N LYS A 7 -14.09 -9.96 1.74
CA LYS A 7 -12.77 -9.57 2.26
C LYS A 7 -12.49 -8.15 1.76
N ALA A 8 -12.61 -7.17 2.65
CA ALA A 8 -12.37 -5.76 2.34
C ALA A 8 -10.87 -5.52 2.19
N ILE A 9 -10.40 -5.23 0.97
CA ILE A 9 -8.98 -4.97 0.69
C ILE A 9 -8.52 -3.73 1.46
N ASP A 10 -7.45 -3.86 2.27
CA ASP A 10 -6.85 -2.73 2.99
C ASP A 10 -5.57 -2.28 2.30
N LEU A 11 -5.72 -1.40 1.31
CA LEU A 11 -4.61 -0.86 0.52
C LEU A 11 -3.62 -0.07 1.37
N LYS A 12 -4.10 0.63 2.40
CA LYS A 12 -3.24 1.47 3.25
C LYS A 12 -2.31 0.60 4.09
N LYS A 13 -2.87 -0.42 4.73
CA LYS A 13 -2.07 -1.38 5.52
C LYS A 13 -1.16 -2.22 4.63
N GLY A 14 -1.65 -2.62 3.46
CA GLY A 14 -0.82 -3.33 2.48
C GLY A 14 0.40 -2.50 2.06
N LEU A 15 0.23 -1.19 1.84
CA LEU A 15 1.31 -0.32 1.42
C LEU A 15 2.35 -0.19 2.53
N ALA A 16 1.88 -0.05 3.78
CA ALA A 16 2.76 0.08 4.93
C ALA A 16 3.69 -1.12 5.09
N LEU A 17 3.11 -2.33 5.01
CA LEU A 17 3.86 -3.57 5.11
C LEU A 17 4.77 -3.80 3.90
N TRP A 18 4.31 -3.45 2.69
CA TRP A 18 5.14 -3.58 1.50
C TRP A 18 6.37 -2.69 1.61
N VAL A 19 6.19 -1.42 2.04
CA VAL A 19 7.30 -0.49 2.25
C VAL A 19 8.25 -1.02 3.32
N GLU A 20 7.75 -1.48 4.46
CA GLU A 20 8.57 -2.06 5.55
C GLU A 20 9.41 -3.27 5.09
N ALA A 21 8.88 -4.10 4.18
CA ALA A 21 9.56 -5.29 3.69
C ALA A 21 10.59 -5.02 2.58
N HIS A 22 10.36 -4.01 1.74
CA HIS A 22 11.14 -3.82 0.49
C HIS A 22 12.02 -2.59 0.47
N THR A 23 11.73 -1.59 1.30
CA THR A 23 12.44 -0.30 1.22
C THR A 23 12.35 0.48 2.54
N ASP A 24 12.81 1.72 2.53
CA ASP A 24 12.69 2.65 3.64
C ASP A 24 11.97 3.93 3.19
N ILE A 25 11.47 4.73 4.13
CA ILE A 25 10.70 5.93 3.81
C ILE A 25 11.50 6.94 2.97
N SER A 26 12.81 7.03 3.17
CA SER A 26 13.66 7.95 2.39
C SER A 26 13.71 7.52 0.94
N THR A 27 14.02 6.24 0.68
CA THR A 27 14.04 5.68 -0.67
C THR A 27 12.66 5.73 -1.32
N PHE A 28 11.61 5.35 -0.58
CA PHE A 28 10.22 5.43 -1.04
C PHE A 28 9.82 6.85 -1.44
N SER A 29 10.18 7.85 -0.63
CA SER A 29 9.87 9.26 -0.95
C SER A 29 10.51 9.71 -2.26
N LYS A 30 11.77 9.29 -2.53
CA LYS A 30 12.50 9.63 -3.75
C LYS A 30 11.87 8.96 -4.98
N VAL A 31 11.61 7.65 -4.89
CA VAL A 31 11.03 6.87 -6.01
C VAL A 31 9.62 7.37 -6.36
N MET A 32 8.81 7.69 -5.35
CA MET A 32 7.45 8.21 -5.54
C MET A 32 7.40 9.70 -5.94
N ASN A 33 8.55 10.37 -5.95
CA ASN A 33 8.68 11.82 -6.12
C ASN A 33 7.75 12.60 -5.17
N TYR A 34 7.84 12.27 -3.88
CA TYR A 34 7.12 12.91 -2.79
C TYR A 34 8.09 13.52 -1.77
N THR A 35 7.61 14.49 -1.02
CA THR A 35 8.33 14.92 0.18
C THR A 35 8.35 13.78 1.20
N TYR A 36 9.40 13.73 2.01
CA TYR A 36 9.51 12.73 3.09
C TYR A 36 8.27 12.72 3.99
N GLN A 37 7.74 13.90 4.35
CA GLN A 37 6.56 14.03 5.18
C GLN A 37 5.29 13.47 4.51
N HIS A 38 5.13 13.67 3.20
CA HIS A 38 3.99 13.14 2.47
C HIS A 38 4.08 11.62 2.34
N ALA A 39 5.25 11.10 1.97
CA ALA A 39 5.54 9.67 1.93
C ALA A 39 5.26 8.99 3.29
N TRP A 40 5.71 9.61 4.38
CA TRP A 40 5.45 9.10 5.73
C TRP A 40 3.96 9.11 6.09
N SER A 41 3.22 10.15 5.69
CA SER A 41 1.77 10.25 5.91
C SER A 41 0.98 9.19 5.13
N LEU A 42 1.44 8.88 3.91
CA LEU A 42 0.89 7.84 3.06
C LEU A 42 1.08 6.45 3.69
N VAL A 43 2.31 6.13 4.09
CA VAL A 43 2.66 4.84 4.71
C VAL A 43 1.99 4.65 6.08
N ARG A 44 1.77 5.72 6.84
CA ARG A 44 1.07 5.67 8.14
C ARG A 44 -0.46 5.76 8.02
N SER A 45 -1.01 5.54 6.82
CA SER A 45 -2.47 5.53 6.58
C SER A 45 -3.20 6.86 6.85
N LYS A 46 -2.45 7.95 7.07
CA LYS A 46 -2.99 9.30 7.38
C LYS A 46 -3.51 10.02 6.14
N THR A 47 -3.02 9.65 4.97
CA THR A 47 -3.44 10.17 3.67
C THR A 47 -4.18 9.08 2.90
N PRO A 48 -5.26 9.40 2.15
CA PRO A 48 -5.90 8.44 1.26
C PRO A 48 -4.97 7.97 0.15
N ILE A 49 -5.10 6.71 -0.26
CA ILE A 49 -4.47 6.19 -1.47
C ILE A 49 -5.32 6.63 -2.65
N THR A 50 -4.77 7.49 -3.50
CA THR A 50 -5.42 7.94 -4.73
C THR A 50 -4.94 7.13 -5.93
N ASP A 51 -5.68 7.19 -7.02
CA ASP A 51 -5.26 6.80 -8.36
C ASP A 51 -3.88 7.39 -8.74
N GLY A 52 -3.60 8.64 -8.37
CA GLY A 52 -2.28 9.24 -8.53
C GLY A 52 -1.16 8.56 -7.74
N VAL A 53 -1.45 8.06 -6.54
CA VAL A 53 -0.50 7.27 -5.74
C VAL A 53 -0.21 5.93 -6.43
N VAL A 54 -1.26 5.24 -6.89
CA VAL A 54 -1.11 3.95 -7.60
C VAL A 54 -0.31 4.14 -8.89
N GLY A 55 -0.61 5.17 -9.68
CA GLY A 55 0.12 5.47 -10.92
C GLY A 55 1.61 5.74 -10.67
N ARG A 56 1.95 6.56 -9.66
CA ARG A 56 3.35 6.83 -9.29
C ARG A 56 4.07 5.57 -8.80
N PHE A 57 3.38 4.73 -8.04
CA PHE A 57 3.93 3.48 -7.55
C PHE A 57 4.31 2.56 -8.70
N VAL A 58 3.43 2.39 -9.69
CA VAL A 58 3.71 1.61 -10.91
C VAL A 58 4.89 2.18 -11.69
N LEU A 59 4.97 3.50 -11.85
CA LEU A 59 6.07 4.15 -12.57
C LEU A 59 7.41 4.01 -11.83
N GLY A 60 7.41 3.99 -10.51
CA GLY A 60 8.61 3.92 -9.68
C GLY A 60 9.11 2.50 -9.40
N TYR A 61 8.21 1.57 -9.15
CA TYR A 61 8.53 0.20 -8.72
C TYR A 61 8.09 -0.89 -9.69
N GLY A 62 7.29 -0.55 -10.72
CA GLY A 62 6.79 -1.50 -11.71
C GLY A 62 5.48 -2.17 -11.32
N ILE A 63 4.95 -2.96 -12.28
CA ILE A 63 3.68 -3.68 -12.13
C ILE A 63 3.79 -4.86 -11.16
N ASP A 64 4.95 -5.53 -11.10
CA ASP A 64 5.15 -6.67 -10.21
C ASP A 64 5.04 -6.26 -8.74
N ALA A 65 5.67 -5.15 -8.36
CA ALA A 65 5.55 -4.56 -7.04
C ALA A 65 4.09 -4.14 -6.72
N LEU A 66 3.35 -3.64 -7.72
CA LEU A 66 1.94 -3.28 -7.52
C LEU A 66 1.11 -4.54 -7.22
N SER A 67 1.32 -5.61 -7.98
CA SER A 67 0.65 -6.89 -7.77
C SER A 67 0.93 -7.46 -6.38
N GLU A 68 2.18 -7.37 -5.93
CA GLU A 68 2.57 -7.78 -4.60
C GLU A 68 1.90 -6.93 -3.52
N TRP A 69 1.95 -5.59 -3.64
CA TRP A 69 1.27 -4.68 -2.71
C TRP A 69 -0.23 -5.03 -2.59
N PHE A 70 -0.92 -5.26 -3.71
CA PHE A 70 -2.33 -5.64 -3.69
C PHE A 70 -2.58 -7.01 -3.06
N SER A 71 -1.65 -7.95 -3.24
CA SER A 71 -1.72 -9.26 -2.59
C SER A 71 -1.58 -9.12 -1.06
N VAL A 72 -0.60 -8.34 -0.58
CA VAL A 72 -0.44 -8.03 0.85
C VAL A 72 -1.68 -7.33 1.42
N ALA A 73 -2.28 -6.41 0.65
CA ALA A 73 -3.51 -5.72 1.04
C ALA A 73 -4.73 -6.65 1.19
N GLN A 74 -4.84 -7.66 0.33
CA GLN A 74 -5.88 -8.69 0.41
C GLN A 74 -5.69 -9.59 1.64
N ASP A 75 -4.45 -9.96 1.96
CA ASP A 75 -4.14 -10.80 3.11
C ASP A 75 -4.37 -10.07 4.44
N CYS A 76 -4.08 -8.77 4.48
CA CYS A 76 -4.33 -7.91 5.64
C CYS A 76 -5.80 -7.84 6.04
N SER A 77 -6.70 -7.88 5.06
CA SER A 77 -8.15 -7.94 5.27
C SER A 77 -8.57 -9.10 6.17
N SER A 78 -7.88 -10.24 6.04
CA SER A 78 -8.26 -11.48 6.71
C SER A 78 -7.96 -11.47 8.21
N LYS A 79 -7.18 -10.50 8.72
CA LYS A 79 -6.78 -10.41 10.14
C LYS A 79 -7.51 -9.31 10.93
N SER A 80 -8.41 -8.54 10.31
CA SER A 80 -9.09 -7.40 10.95
C SER A 80 -10.43 -7.76 11.60
N ASN A 81 -10.53 -8.95 12.20
CA ASN A 81 -11.71 -9.36 12.98
C ASN A 81 -11.23 -9.98 14.30
N LYS A 82 -10.84 -9.15 15.26
CA LYS A 82 -10.61 -9.55 16.64
C LYS A 82 -10.91 -8.40 17.58
#